data_AF-A0A353VSP2-F1
#
_entry.id   AF-A0A353VSP2-F1
#
_cell.length_a   1.000
_cell.length_b   1.000
_cell.length_c   1.000
_cell.angle_alpha   90.00
_cell.angle_beta   90.00
_cell.angle_gamma   90.00
#
_symmetry.space_group_name_H-M   'P 1'
#
loop_
_entity.id
_entity.type
_entity.pdbx_description
1 polymer ?
#
loop_
_entity_poly.entity_id
_entity_poly.type
_entity_poly.pdbx_seq_one_letter_code
_entity_poly.pdbx_strand_id
1 'polypeptide(L)'
;MLVSLKKTNNSKALKQLKKNYKQTDAYIHLTYAERFAFIREIADQVGSWRHARIFAECIDKVFFDPTKSKLSTEDQAFEQVISRFEHYMDNVSHSEDQTYGLLIHDNNETVSKKHTELMKRFHKQGTLWTSIKHIIETPLYVNSELTGMVQIADLCAFALRRFFENQETDILYRIMPRFDSHRGKMVGVRHFTEPTCQCEICSSHV
;
A
#
# COMPACT_ATOMS: atom_id res chain seq x y z
N MET A 1 12.50 13.99 27.44
CA MET A 1 12.96 12.72 26.83
C MET A 1 14.40 12.79 26.31
N LEU A 2 14.76 13.75 25.44
CA LEU A 2 16.14 13.92 24.92
C LEU A 2 17.23 14.10 25.99
N VAL A 3 16.90 14.73 27.12
CA VAL A 3 17.85 15.00 28.21
C VAL A 3 18.18 13.73 29.02
N SER A 4 17.26 12.76 29.14
CA SER A 4 17.50 11.56 29.95
C SER A 4 18.41 10.56 29.24
N LEU A 5 18.36 10.48 27.91
CA LEU A 5 19.17 9.57 27.10
C LEU A 5 20.61 10.04 26.87
N LYS A 6 20.91 11.33 27.05
CA LYS A 6 22.30 11.81 27.07
C LYS A 6 23.11 11.24 28.24
N LYS A 7 22.44 10.78 29.31
CA LYS A 7 23.09 10.14 30.49
C LYS A 7 23.43 8.67 30.28
N THR A 8 22.70 7.98 29.39
CA THR A 8 22.99 6.60 29.00
C THR A 8 23.84 6.60 27.76
N ASN A 9 25.06 6.07 27.84
CA ASN A 9 26.12 6.11 26.81
C ASN A 9 25.81 5.30 25.51
N ASN A 10 24.55 5.25 25.08
CA ASN A 10 24.06 4.45 23.96
C ASN A 10 23.90 5.32 22.69
N SER A 11 25.00 5.46 21.95
CA SER A 11 25.09 6.28 20.74
C SER A 11 24.11 5.87 19.62
N LYS A 12 23.80 4.58 19.49
CA LYS A 12 22.81 4.05 18.52
C LYS A 12 21.40 4.49 18.87
N ALA A 13 21.01 4.36 20.14
CA ALA A 13 19.69 4.81 20.62
C ALA A 13 19.51 6.32 20.44
N LEU A 14 20.54 7.12 20.73
CA LEU A 14 20.52 8.57 20.53
C LEU A 14 20.39 8.94 19.04
N LYS A 15 21.09 8.24 18.15
CA LYS A 15 20.99 8.45 16.70
C LYS A 15 19.59 8.14 16.18
N GLN A 16 18.98 7.03 16.62
CA GLN A 16 17.61 6.67 16.27
C GLN A 16 16.60 7.69 16.81
N LEU A 17 16.77 8.15 18.05
CA LEU A 17 15.89 9.15 18.64
C LEU A 17 15.94 10.48 17.88
N LYS A 18 17.13 10.96 17.51
CA LYS A 18 17.29 12.17 16.68
C LYS A 18 16.65 12.01 15.30
N LYS A 19 16.77 10.83 14.69
CA LYS A 19 16.12 10.52 13.41
C LYS A 19 14.59 10.58 13.53
N ASN A 20 14.02 9.92 14.53
CA ASN A 20 12.58 9.92 14.78
C ASN A 20 12.07 11.33 15.12
N TYR A 21 12.86 12.08 15.91
CA TYR A 21 12.54 13.47 16.26
C TYR A 21 12.49 14.35 15.02
N LYS A 22 13.50 14.27 14.13
CA LYS A 22 13.51 15.03 12.87
C LYS A 22 12.26 14.76 12.00
N GLN A 23 11.75 13.53 12.00
CA GLN A 23 10.54 13.15 11.25
C GLN A 23 9.24 13.64 11.89
N THR A 24 9.26 13.92 13.20
CA THR A 24 8.08 14.32 13.98
C THR A 24 8.12 15.77 14.43
N ASP A 25 9.21 16.50 14.16
CA ASP A 25 9.48 17.88 14.61
C ASP A 25 8.35 18.83 14.22
N ALA A 26 7.84 18.72 12.99
CA ALA A 26 6.70 19.52 12.52
C ALA A 26 5.40 19.26 13.30
N TYR A 27 5.28 18.11 13.99
CA TYR A 27 4.05 17.65 14.65
C TYR A 27 4.19 17.51 16.18
N ILE A 28 5.30 17.97 16.77
CA ILE A 28 5.53 17.87 18.23
C ILE A 28 4.54 18.68 19.05
N HIS A 29 3.97 19.72 18.45
CA HIS A 29 2.99 20.60 19.09
C HIS A 29 1.59 19.97 19.16
N LEU A 30 1.35 18.89 18.39
CA LEU A 30 0.10 18.16 18.41
C LEU A 30 0.15 17.04 19.46
N THR A 31 -0.96 16.86 20.16
CA THR A 31 -1.22 15.67 20.97
C THR A 31 -1.40 14.44 20.07
N TYR A 32 -1.34 13.25 20.67
CA TYR A 32 -1.66 12.02 19.95
C TYR A 32 -3.10 12.05 19.40
N ALA A 33 -4.05 12.56 20.20
CA ALA A 33 -5.45 12.66 19.83
C ALA A 33 -5.64 13.58 18.60
N GLU A 34 -4.98 14.74 18.56
CA GLU A 34 -5.06 15.67 17.42
C GLU A 34 -4.46 15.07 16.15
N ARG A 35 -3.28 14.42 16.24
CA ARG A 35 -2.69 13.73 15.09
C ARG A 35 -3.61 12.63 14.56
N PHE A 36 -4.23 11.87 15.45
CA PHE A 36 -5.11 10.79 15.05
C PHE A 36 -6.45 11.29 14.51
N ALA A 37 -6.98 12.39 15.04
CA ALA A 37 -8.15 13.08 14.50
C ALA A 37 -7.88 13.55 13.07
N PHE A 38 -6.72 14.15 12.80
CA PHE A 38 -6.32 14.53 11.44
C PHE A 38 -6.24 13.32 10.49
N ILE A 39 -5.66 12.20 10.93
CA ILE A 39 -5.62 10.97 10.14
C ILE A 39 -7.04 10.46 9.82
N ARG A 40 -7.97 10.52 10.79
CA ARG A 40 -9.38 10.16 10.58
C ARG A 40 -10.05 11.06 9.56
N GLU A 41 -9.84 12.37 9.64
CA GLU A 41 -10.40 13.32 8.68
C GLU A 41 -9.95 13.00 7.25
N ILE A 42 -8.66 12.72 7.04
CA ILE A 42 -8.18 12.32 5.71
C ILE A 42 -8.80 10.99 5.28
N ALA A 43 -8.89 10.01 6.19
CA ALA A 43 -9.48 8.70 5.89
C ALA A 43 -10.97 8.81 5.51
N ASP A 44 -11.73 9.71 6.16
CA ASP A 44 -13.11 10.01 5.81
C ASP A 44 -13.21 10.64 4.42
N GLN A 45 -12.31 11.58 4.09
CA GLN A 45 -12.25 12.16 2.75
C GLN A 45 -11.99 11.08 1.70
N VAL A 46 -11.00 10.22 1.90
CA VAL A 46 -10.71 9.09 0.99
C VAL A 46 -11.93 8.19 0.85
N GLY A 47 -12.56 7.82 1.97
CA GLY A 47 -13.77 7.01 2.03
C GLY A 47 -14.93 7.55 1.18
N SER A 48 -15.01 8.87 1.04
CA SER A 48 -16.05 9.57 0.27
C SER A 48 -15.82 9.58 -1.25
N TRP A 49 -14.59 9.30 -1.73
CA TRP A 49 -14.24 9.44 -3.14
C TRP A 49 -14.81 8.31 -4.01
N ARG A 50 -15.95 8.57 -4.65
CA ARG A 50 -16.64 7.57 -5.49
C ARG A 50 -15.80 7.03 -6.65
N HIS A 51 -14.87 7.84 -7.17
CA HIS A 51 -14.00 7.49 -8.30
C HIS A 51 -12.68 6.82 -7.88
N ALA A 52 -12.36 6.83 -6.58
CA ALA A 52 -11.15 6.19 -6.08
C ALA A 52 -11.40 4.70 -5.83
N ARG A 53 -10.39 3.89 -6.14
CA ARG A 53 -10.32 2.46 -5.81
C ARG A 53 -8.99 2.16 -5.14
N ILE A 54 -9.06 1.35 -4.09
CA ILE A 54 -7.88 0.93 -3.32
C ILE A 54 -7.56 -0.51 -3.70
N PHE A 55 -6.29 -0.71 -4.06
CA PHE A 55 -5.70 -2.02 -4.30
C PHE A 55 -4.55 -2.23 -3.33
N ALA A 56 -4.49 -3.40 -2.69
CA ALA A 56 -3.40 -3.73 -1.77
C ALA A 56 -3.15 -5.24 -1.68
N GLU A 57 -1.90 -5.59 -1.41
CA GLU A 57 -1.47 -6.92 -1.03
C GLU A 57 -0.79 -6.82 0.35
N CYS A 58 -1.33 -7.56 1.32
CA CYS A 58 -0.84 -7.62 2.69
C CYS A 58 -0.28 -9.02 2.95
N ILE A 59 1.04 -9.12 3.07
CA ILE A 59 1.74 -10.41 3.20
C ILE A 59 2.13 -10.63 4.66
N ASP A 60 1.56 -11.67 5.26
CA ASP A 60 2.08 -12.22 6.50
C ASP A 60 3.37 -12.99 6.20
N LYS A 61 4.49 -12.41 6.65
CA LYS A 61 5.83 -12.95 6.40
C LYS A 61 6.07 -14.30 7.09
N VAL A 62 5.29 -14.64 8.12
CA VAL A 62 5.38 -15.96 8.78
C VAL A 62 5.00 -17.07 7.82
N PHE A 63 4.03 -16.81 6.95
CA PHE A 63 3.51 -17.78 5.98
C PHE A 63 4.14 -17.62 4.59
N PHE A 64 5.04 -16.66 4.41
CA PHE A 64 5.78 -16.48 3.17
C PHE A 64 7.04 -17.35 3.16
N ASP A 65 7.05 -18.38 2.31
CA ASP A 65 8.22 -19.22 2.10
C ASP A 65 9.02 -18.74 0.87
N PRO A 66 10.17 -18.08 1.06
CA PRO A 66 11.00 -17.59 -0.04
C PRO A 66 11.67 -18.71 -0.84
N THR A 67 11.71 -19.95 -0.33
CA THR A 67 12.28 -21.09 -1.07
C THR A 67 11.28 -21.70 -2.04
N LYS A 68 9.98 -21.54 -1.76
CA LYS A 68 8.88 -21.96 -2.64
C LYS A 68 8.44 -20.86 -3.57
N SER A 69 8.52 -19.60 -3.13
CA SER A 69 8.21 -18.44 -3.98
C SER A 69 9.39 -18.13 -4.90
N LYS A 70 9.13 -18.03 -6.21
CA LYS A 70 10.13 -17.59 -7.20
C LYS A 70 10.43 -16.10 -7.12
N LEU A 71 9.69 -15.36 -6.29
CA LEU A 71 9.71 -13.91 -6.18
C LEU A 71 10.03 -13.49 -4.75
N SER A 72 10.62 -12.29 -4.59
CA SER A 72 10.72 -11.68 -3.26
C SER A 72 9.33 -11.24 -2.77
N THR A 73 9.18 -11.00 -1.46
CA THR A 73 7.93 -10.47 -0.89
C THR A 73 7.50 -9.17 -1.56
N GLU A 74 8.45 -8.29 -1.85
CA GLU A 74 8.22 -7.03 -2.56
C GLU A 74 7.73 -7.27 -4.00
N ASP A 75 8.37 -8.18 -4.73
CA ASP A 75 8.00 -8.47 -6.12
C ASP A 75 6.60 -9.10 -6.19
N GLN A 76 6.28 -10.02 -5.27
CA GLN A 76 4.93 -10.57 -5.16
C GLN A 76 3.92 -9.48 -4.81
N ALA A 77 4.22 -8.61 -3.85
CA ALA A 77 3.34 -7.51 -3.49
C ALA A 77 3.03 -6.60 -4.67
N PHE A 78 4.08 -6.22 -5.40
CA PHE A 78 3.95 -5.40 -6.59
C PHE A 78 3.16 -6.09 -7.70
N GLU A 79 3.45 -7.36 -7.99
CA GLU A 79 2.71 -8.15 -8.98
C GLU A 79 1.22 -8.25 -8.65
N GLN A 80 0.88 -8.49 -7.38
CA GLN A 80 -0.50 -8.65 -6.93
C GLN A 80 -1.29 -7.34 -6.99
N VAL A 81 -0.66 -6.20 -6.72
CA VAL A 81 -1.27 -4.87 -6.89
C VAL A 81 -1.50 -4.57 -8.37
N ILE A 82 -0.49 -4.80 -9.21
CA ILE A 82 -0.58 -4.58 -10.66
C ILE A 82 -1.66 -5.46 -11.29
N SER A 83 -1.70 -6.74 -10.94
CA SER A 83 -2.66 -7.67 -11.52
C SER A 83 -4.10 -7.25 -11.17
N ARG A 84 -4.34 -6.76 -9.95
CA ARG A 84 -5.65 -6.23 -9.55
C ARG A 84 -6.01 -4.96 -10.30
N PHE A 85 -5.05 -4.05 -10.45
CA PHE A 85 -5.27 -2.84 -11.22
C PHE A 85 -5.59 -3.16 -12.68
N GLU A 86 -4.83 -4.07 -13.32
CA GLU A 86 -5.10 -4.54 -14.68
C GLU A 86 -6.50 -5.16 -14.82
N HIS A 87 -6.91 -6.01 -13.87
CA HIS A 87 -8.26 -6.57 -13.87
C HIS A 87 -9.35 -5.51 -13.66
N TYR A 88 -9.11 -4.52 -12.80
CA TYR A 88 -10.02 -3.40 -12.66
C TYR A 88 -10.18 -2.65 -13.99
N MET A 89 -9.07 -2.37 -14.69
CA MET A 89 -9.08 -1.71 -15.99
C MET A 89 -9.86 -2.52 -17.04
N ASP A 90 -9.64 -3.83 -17.11
CA ASP A 90 -10.41 -4.73 -17.99
C ASP A 90 -11.91 -4.71 -17.68
N ASN A 91 -12.27 -4.66 -16.39
CA ASN A 91 -13.67 -4.62 -15.94
C ASN A 91 -14.38 -3.29 -16.25
N VAL A 92 -13.66 -2.16 -16.25
CA VAL A 92 -14.24 -0.83 -16.54
C VAL A 92 -14.10 -0.44 -18.01
N SER A 93 -13.23 -1.10 -18.77
CA SER A 93 -13.12 -0.95 -20.22
C SER A 93 -14.40 -1.41 -20.91
N HIS A 94 -14.84 -0.63 -21.89
CA HIS A 94 -15.97 -0.98 -22.73
C HIS A 94 -15.45 -1.43 -24.11
N SER A 95 -16.26 -2.20 -24.86
CA SER A 95 -15.84 -2.73 -26.16
C SER A 95 -15.47 -1.65 -27.19
N GLU A 96 -16.03 -0.44 -27.03
CA GLU A 96 -15.79 0.70 -27.92
C GLU A 96 -14.73 1.67 -27.37
N ASP A 97 -14.48 1.66 -26.05
CA ASP A 97 -13.53 2.55 -25.38
C ASP A 97 -12.65 1.76 -24.39
N GLN A 98 -11.43 1.46 -24.84
CA GLN A 98 -10.41 0.82 -24.01
C GLN A 98 -9.87 1.82 -22.99
N THR A 99 -9.83 1.42 -21.72
CA THR A 99 -9.30 2.27 -20.64
C THR A 99 -7.83 1.94 -20.41
N TYR A 100 -6.96 2.94 -20.42
CA TYR A 100 -5.54 2.78 -20.14
C TYR A 100 -5.13 3.41 -18.82
N GLY A 101 -4.17 2.80 -18.13
CA GLY A 101 -3.71 3.18 -16.81
C GLY A 101 -2.23 3.54 -16.79
N LEU A 102 -1.85 4.45 -15.89
CA LEU A 102 -0.46 4.80 -15.61
C LEU A 102 -0.11 4.41 -14.17
N LEU A 103 1.12 3.97 -13.96
CA LEU A 103 1.65 3.71 -12.62
C LEU A 103 2.50 4.89 -12.16
N ILE A 104 2.21 5.40 -10.96
CA ILE A 104 2.96 6.48 -10.32
C ILE A 104 3.45 5.96 -8.97
N HIS A 105 4.76 6.04 -8.73
CA HIS A 105 5.43 5.56 -7.52
C HIS A 105 6.20 6.66 -6.82
N ASP A 106 6.33 6.54 -5.50
CA ASP A 106 7.33 7.31 -4.77
C ASP A 106 8.74 6.99 -5.30
N ASN A 107 9.54 8.03 -5.48
CA ASN A 107 10.90 7.88 -5.96
C ASN A 107 11.82 7.41 -4.83
N ASN A 108 12.04 6.11 -4.78
CA ASN A 108 13.14 5.53 -4.04
C ASN A 108 14.21 5.04 -5.02
N GLU A 109 15.33 5.76 -5.12
CA GLU A 109 16.41 5.48 -6.09
C GLU A 109 16.94 4.03 -6.03
N THR A 110 16.85 3.38 -4.87
CA THR A 110 17.33 2.00 -4.69
C THR A 110 16.34 0.98 -5.26
N VAL A 111 15.04 1.31 -5.26
CA VAL A 111 13.95 0.39 -5.61
C VAL A 111 13.41 0.68 -7.01
N SER A 112 13.53 1.91 -7.51
CA SER A 112 13.02 2.35 -8.81
C SER A 112 13.60 1.54 -9.99
N LYS A 113 14.90 1.22 -9.96
CA LYS A 113 15.51 0.34 -10.99
C LYS A 113 14.88 -1.05 -10.99
N LYS A 114 14.73 -1.65 -9.82
CA LYS A 114 14.15 -2.99 -9.62
C LYS A 114 12.69 -3.03 -10.09
N HIS A 115 11.86 -2.07 -9.69
CA HIS A 115 10.46 -1.98 -10.14
C HIS A 115 10.34 -1.76 -11.66
N THR A 116 11.23 -0.94 -12.23
CA THR A 116 11.26 -0.70 -13.69
C THR A 116 11.62 -1.97 -14.45
N GLU A 117 12.62 -2.72 -13.99
CA GLU A 117 12.99 -4.01 -14.57
C GLU A 117 11.86 -5.04 -14.46
N LEU A 118 11.18 -5.07 -13.32
CA LEU A 118 10.05 -5.97 -13.09
C LEU A 118 8.87 -5.63 -14.02
N MET A 119 8.53 -4.35 -14.20
CA MET A 119 7.53 -3.92 -15.18
C MET A 119 7.91 -4.25 -16.62
N LYS A 120 9.19 -4.10 -17.00
CA LYS A 120 9.67 -4.53 -18.32
C LYS A 120 9.45 -6.02 -18.54
N ARG A 121 9.66 -6.84 -17.50
CA ARG A 121 9.36 -8.28 -17.54
C ARG A 121 7.86 -8.53 -17.69
N PHE A 122 7.03 -7.84 -16.92
CA PHE A 122 5.57 -7.99 -17.01
C PHE A 122 5.00 -7.56 -18.36
N HIS A 123 5.50 -6.47 -18.96
CA HIS A 123 5.14 -6.06 -20.32
C HIS A 123 5.55 -7.07 -21.39
N LYS A 124 6.73 -7.70 -21.23
CA LYS A 124 7.25 -8.66 -22.21
C LYS A 124 6.62 -10.05 -22.10
N GLN A 125 6.27 -10.49 -20.89
CA GLN A 125 5.90 -11.88 -20.59
C GLN A 125 4.52 -12.03 -19.93
N GLY A 126 3.86 -10.94 -19.55
CA GLY A 126 2.75 -10.95 -18.60
C GLY A 126 3.22 -11.07 -17.15
N THR A 127 2.28 -10.96 -16.21
CA THR A 127 2.44 -11.45 -14.84
C THR A 127 2.20 -12.97 -14.81
N LEU A 128 2.40 -13.63 -13.66
CA LEU A 128 2.10 -15.07 -13.51
C LEU A 128 0.62 -15.38 -13.76
N TRP A 129 -0.25 -14.37 -13.72
CA TRP A 129 -1.70 -14.50 -13.75
C TRP A 129 -2.35 -13.82 -14.97
N THR A 130 -1.76 -12.75 -15.53
CA THR A 130 -2.42 -11.90 -16.54
C THR A 130 -1.42 -11.24 -17.50
N SER A 131 -1.76 -11.12 -18.79
CA SER A 131 -1.01 -10.24 -19.72
C SER A 131 -1.35 -8.78 -19.43
N ILE A 132 -0.35 -7.92 -19.20
CA ILE A 132 -0.59 -6.48 -19.02
C ILE A 132 -0.94 -5.85 -20.37
N LYS A 133 -2.18 -5.40 -20.54
CA LYS A 133 -2.69 -4.78 -21.78
C LYS A 133 -3.07 -3.31 -21.56
N HIS A 134 -3.59 -2.98 -20.39
CA HIS A 134 -4.17 -1.66 -20.11
C HIS A 134 -3.20 -0.72 -19.40
N ILE A 135 -2.25 -1.25 -18.61
CA ILE A 135 -1.21 -0.41 -18.00
C ILE A 135 -0.18 -0.07 -19.07
N ILE A 136 -0.14 1.20 -19.45
CA ILE A 136 0.79 1.71 -20.45
C ILE A 136 2.04 2.29 -19.79
N GLU A 137 3.12 2.37 -20.57
CA GLU A 137 4.39 2.98 -20.16
C GLU A 137 5.10 2.23 -19.00
N THR A 138 6.32 2.67 -18.70
CA THR A 138 7.02 2.32 -17.46
C THR A 138 6.53 3.16 -16.27
N PRO A 139 6.70 2.72 -15.01
CA PRO A 139 6.29 3.50 -13.85
C PRO A 139 6.94 4.88 -13.83
N LEU A 140 6.12 5.91 -13.57
CA LEU A 140 6.57 7.26 -13.30
C LEU A 140 6.94 7.40 -11.82
N TYR A 141 8.06 8.05 -11.54
CA TYR A 141 8.53 8.26 -10.16
C TYR A 141 8.39 9.73 -9.77
N VAL A 142 7.81 9.98 -8.60
CA VAL A 142 7.52 11.32 -8.07
C VAL A 142 8.09 11.51 -6.68
N ASN A 143 8.28 12.76 -6.25
CA ASN A 143 8.65 13.06 -4.88
C ASN A 143 7.40 13.00 -3.98
N SER A 144 7.37 12.07 -3.01
CA SER A 144 6.27 11.89 -2.04
C SER A 144 6.00 13.12 -1.16
N GLU A 145 7.00 13.94 -0.86
CA GLU A 145 6.79 15.18 -0.06
C GLU A 145 5.95 16.20 -0.82
N LEU A 146 5.95 16.14 -2.16
CA LEU A 146 5.28 17.08 -3.05
C LEU A 146 4.02 16.48 -3.71
N THR A 147 3.70 15.20 -3.47
CA THR A 147 2.63 14.49 -4.18
C THR A 147 1.59 13.93 -3.21
N GLY A 148 0.46 14.63 -3.07
CA GLY A 148 -0.62 14.23 -2.17
C GLY A 148 -1.16 12.81 -2.41
N MET A 149 -1.29 12.37 -3.68
CA MET A 149 -1.80 11.02 -3.98
C MET A 149 -0.91 9.89 -3.43
N VAL A 150 0.41 10.09 -3.41
CA VAL A 150 1.35 9.12 -2.81
C VAL A 150 1.17 9.08 -1.30
N GLN A 151 0.99 10.24 -0.66
CA GLN A 151 0.70 10.32 0.78
C GLN A 151 -0.64 9.65 1.14
N ILE A 152 -1.64 9.73 0.26
CA ILE A 152 -2.90 8.99 0.42
C ILE A 152 -2.69 7.48 0.31
N ALA A 153 -1.81 7.02 -0.59
CA ALA A 153 -1.45 5.61 -0.65
C ALA A 153 -0.75 5.15 0.65
N ASP A 154 0.13 5.98 1.22
CA ASP A 154 0.75 5.71 2.52
C ASP A 154 -0.27 5.62 3.67
N LEU A 155 -1.29 6.49 3.66
CA LEU A 155 -2.41 6.41 4.62
C LEU A 155 -3.15 5.06 4.50
N CYS A 156 -3.42 4.61 3.28
CA CYS A 156 -4.10 3.34 3.05
C CYS A 156 -3.24 2.16 3.53
N ALA A 157 -1.94 2.17 3.25
CA ALA A 157 -1.00 1.19 3.75
C ALA A 157 -0.89 1.21 5.29
N PHE A 158 -0.91 2.39 5.90
CA PHE A 158 -0.93 2.56 7.35
C PHE A 158 -2.18 1.95 7.98
N ALA A 159 -3.36 2.21 7.41
CA ALA A 159 -4.63 1.67 7.89
C ALA A 159 -4.66 0.13 7.84
N LEU A 160 -4.24 -0.45 6.72
CA LEU A 160 -4.15 -1.90 6.55
C LEU A 160 -3.16 -2.51 7.53
N ARG A 161 -1.97 -1.92 7.67
CA ARG A 161 -0.96 -2.38 8.63
C ARG A 161 -1.50 -2.37 10.06
N ARG A 162 -2.21 -1.31 10.46
CA ARG A 162 -2.80 -1.20 11.81
C ARG A 162 -3.85 -2.26 12.06
N PHE A 163 -4.68 -2.55 11.08
CA PHE A 163 -5.63 -3.65 11.14
C PHE A 163 -4.94 -5.01 11.30
N PHE A 164 -3.99 -5.36 10.41
CA PHE A 164 -3.36 -6.69 10.46
C PHE A 164 -2.46 -6.90 11.68
N GLU A 165 -1.73 -5.87 12.13
CA GLU A 165 -0.81 -6.00 13.28
C GLU A 165 -1.52 -5.83 14.64
N ASN A 166 -2.51 -4.93 14.74
CA ASN A 166 -3.11 -4.53 16.03
C ASN A 166 -4.63 -4.76 16.11
N GLN A 167 -5.27 -5.28 15.06
CA GLN A 167 -6.74 -5.41 14.99
C GLN A 167 -7.48 -4.07 15.12
N GLU A 168 -6.80 -2.96 14.80
CA GLU A 168 -7.40 -1.63 14.80
C GLU A 168 -8.26 -1.43 13.54
N THR A 169 -9.55 -1.19 13.73
CA THR A 169 -10.52 -1.13 12.61
C THR A 169 -10.96 0.29 12.23
N ASP A 170 -10.72 1.29 13.08
CA ASP A 170 -11.25 2.65 12.90
C ASP A 170 -10.86 3.28 11.56
N ILE A 171 -9.56 3.40 11.26
CA ILE A 171 -9.11 3.97 9.97
C ILE A 171 -9.47 3.03 8.82
N LEU A 172 -9.40 1.71 9.03
CA LEU A 172 -9.74 0.73 8.00
C LEU A 172 -11.17 0.91 7.51
N TYR A 173 -12.15 0.97 8.42
CA TYR A 173 -13.57 1.08 8.08
C TYR A 173 -13.91 2.37 7.36
N ARG A 174 -13.14 3.44 7.57
CA ARG A 174 -13.32 4.71 6.83
C ARG A 174 -12.93 4.57 5.37
N ILE A 175 -11.85 3.84 5.07
CA ILE A 175 -11.35 3.68 3.69
C ILE A 175 -11.91 2.43 2.98
N MET A 176 -12.40 1.44 3.73
CA MET A 176 -12.91 0.16 3.22
C MET A 176 -13.98 0.29 2.13
N PRO A 177 -14.90 1.29 2.16
CA PRO A 177 -15.85 1.50 1.06
C PRO A 177 -15.20 1.75 -0.31
N ARG A 178 -13.90 2.07 -0.35
CA ARG A 178 -13.14 2.30 -1.58
C ARG A 178 -12.34 1.07 -2.02
N PHE A 179 -12.34 -0.01 -1.26
CA PHE A 179 -11.72 -1.26 -1.70
C PHE A 179 -12.45 -1.75 -2.94
N ASP A 180 -11.69 -2.12 -3.96
CA ASP A 180 -12.32 -2.56 -5.20
C ASP A 180 -13.16 -3.82 -4.98
N SER A 181 -14.31 -3.87 -5.65
CA SER A 181 -15.24 -5.00 -5.57
C SER A 181 -15.72 -5.38 -6.95
N HIS A 182 -15.82 -6.69 -7.18
CA HIS A 182 -16.29 -7.25 -8.43
C HIS A 182 -17.38 -8.28 -8.12
N ARG A 183 -18.56 -8.11 -8.74
CA ARG A 183 -19.74 -8.98 -8.56
C ARG A 183 -20.10 -9.22 -7.09
N GLY A 184 -20.02 -8.18 -6.27
CA GLY A 184 -20.37 -8.24 -4.84
C GLY A 184 -19.29 -8.79 -3.91
N LYS A 185 -18.13 -9.21 -4.44
CA LYS A 185 -16.98 -9.67 -3.65
C LYS A 185 -15.91 -8.59 -3.58
N MET A 186 -15.27 -8.43 -2.43
CA MET A 186 -14.13 -7.53 -2.32
C MET A 186 -12.90 -8.20 -2.96
N VAL A 187 -12.26 -7.51 -3.90
CA VAL A 187 -11.11 -8.02 -4.66
C VAL A 187 -9.91 -7.09 -4.58
N GLY A 188 -10.12 -5.84 -4.16
CA GLY A 188 -9.09 -4.80 -4.10
C GLY A 188 -7.99 -5.09 -3.09
N VAL A 189 -8.31 -5.65 -1.93
CA VAL A 189 -7.33 -5.92 -0.87
C VAL A 189 -7.22 -7.41 -0.66
N ARG A 190 -6.00 -7.95 -0.64
CA ARG A 190 -5.75 -9.36 -0.32
C ARG A 190 -4.82 -9.52 0.88
N HIS A 191 -5.15 -10.51 1.70
CA HIS A 191 -4.29 -10.98 2.78
C HIS A 191 -3.65 -12.32 2.40
N PHE A 192 -2.34 -12.31 2.15
CA PHE A 192 -1.54 -13.53 1.96
C PHE A 192 -1.15 -14.07 3.33
N THR A 193 -1.79 -15.16 3.73
CA THR A 193 -1.64 -15.78 5.05
C THR A 193 -2.04 -17.26 4.96
N GLU A 194 -2.20 -17.94 6.10
CA GLU A 194 -2.71 -19.30 6.15
C GLU A 194 -4.13 -19.43 5.56
N PRO A 195 -4.47 -20.58 4.95
CA PRO A 195 -5.77 -20.77 4.29
C PRO A 195 -6.99 -20.66 5.22
N THR A 196 -6.80 -20.82 6.53
CA THR A 196 -7.87 -20.84 7.54
C THR A 196 -8.19 -19.47 8.12
N CYS A 197 -7.50 -18.40 7.71
CA CYS A 197 -7.68 -17.07 8.26
C CYS A 197 -9.13 -16.58 8.11
N GLN A 198 -9.72 -16.11 9.22
CA GLN A 198 -11.09 -15.60 9.31
C GLN A 198 -11.15 -14.09 9.51
N CYS A 199 -10.10 -13.35 9.14
CA CYS A 199 -10.16 -11.89 9.23
C CYS A 199 -11.19 -11.35 8.23
N GLU A 200 -11.74 -10.18 8.52
CA GLU A 200 -12.80 -9.55 7.72
C GLU A 200 -12.44 -9.46 6.22
N ILE A 201 -11.17 -9.23 5.91
CA ILE A 201 -10.67 -9.20 4.54
C ILE A 201 -10.74 -10.58 3.90
N CYS A 202 -10.21 -11.63 4.55
CA CYS A 202 -10.25 -13.00 4.03
C CYS A 202 -11.69 -13.51 3.84
N SER A 203 -12.58 -13.24 4.79
CA SER A 203 -13.97 -13.66 4.72
C SER A 203 -14.76 -12.98 3.60
N SER A 204 -14.37 -11.77 3.20
CA SER A 204 -15.02 -11.01 2.12
C SER A 204 -14.69 -11.46 0.69
N HIS A 205 -13.71 -12.37 0.54
CA HIS A 205 -13.35 -12.98 -0.75
C HIS A 205 -14.22 -14.21 -1.10
N VAL A 206 -14.96 -14.75 -0.14
CA VAL A 206 -15.74 -16.00 -0.27
C VAL A 206 -17.01 -15.79 -1.08
#